data_AF-A0A3D5NPV0-F1
#
_entry.id   AF-A0A3D5NPV0-F1
#
_cell.length_a   1.000
_cell.length_b   1.000
_cell.length_c   1.000
_cell.angle_alpha   90.00
_cell.angle_beta   90.00
_cell.angle_gamma   90.00
#
_symmetry.space_group_name_H-M   'P 1'
#
loop_
_entity.id
_entity.type
_entity.pdbx_description
1 polymer ?
#
loop_
_entity_poly.entity_id
_entity_poly.type
_entity_poly.pdbx_seq_one_letter_code
_entity_poly.pdbx_strand_id
1 'polypeptide(L)'
;MTNYINLLIEKKRILLEAYEETKISGVDIEECINVLSTNNIRFDELKAIQVKLSLLMEEGDIEEGNLQREILNLLVKIKDNTFKIQKRIEEEKKITANAINDFSSVKQVASSYVKKEQGPVFVDKDF
;
A
#
# COMPACT_ATOMS: atom_id res chain seq x y z
N MET A 1 24.41 20.69 18.11
CA MET A 1 23.77 21.62 17.16
C MET A 1 23.84 21.15 15.69
N THR A 2 24.96 21.27 14.96
CA THR A 2 24.96 21.05 13.48
C THR A 2 24.52 19.64 13.05
N ASN A 3 24.81 18.59 13.84
CA ASN A 3 24.48 17.22 13.46
C ASN A 3 22.98 16.88 13.66
N TYR A 4 22.35 17.44 14.70
CA TYR A 4 20.93 17.19 15.00
C TYR A 4 20.02 17.87 13.96
N ILE A 5 20.27 19.16 13.69
CA ILE A 5 19.54 19.92 12.66
C ILE A 5 19.70 19.27 11.28
N ASN A 6 20.90 18.82 10.91
CA ASN A 6 21.12 18.13 9.64
C ASN A 6 20.29 16.84 9.52
N LEU A 7 20.14 16.08 10.61
CA LEU A 7 19.30 14.89 10.62
C LEU A 7 17.81 15.23 10.50
N LEU A 8 17.34 16.34 11.09
CA LEU A 8 15.97 16.83 10.89
C LEU A 8 15.72 17.29 9.46
N ILE A 9 16.66 18.00 8.84
CA ILE A 9 16.58 18.42 7.44
C ILE A 9 16.49 17.19 6.53
N GLU A 10 17.33 16.19 6.76
CA GLU A 10 17.31 14.96 5.98
C GLU A 10 16.01 14.18 6.16
N LYS A 11 15.51 14.09 7.40
CA LYS A 11 14.20 13.50 7.69
C LYS A 11 13.07 14.22 6.92
N LYS A 12 13.10 15.55 6.91
CA LYS A 12 12.14 16.37 6.16
C LYS A 12 12.23 16.12 4.66
N ARG A 13 13.44 16.02 4.09
CA ARG A 13 13.66 15.73 2.66
C ARG A 13 13.02 14.40 2.26
N ILE A 14 13.30 13.32 2.99
CA ILE A 14 12.74 11.99 2.71
C ILE A 14 11.20 12.02 2.82
N LEU A 15 10.66 12.73 3.80
CA LEU A 15 9.22 12.90 3.96
C LEU A 15 8.58 13.72 2.83
N LEU A 16 9.27 14.73 2.29
CA LEU A 16 8.78 15.48 1.14
C LEU A 16 8.68 14.59 -0.10
N GLU A 17 9.70 13.77 -0.36
CA GLU A 17 9.69 12.81 -1.47
C GLU A 17 8.55 11.80 -1.32
N ALA A 18 8.43 11.19 -0.13
CA ALA A 18 7.31 10.30 0.18
C ALA A 18 5.95 10.99 0.00
N TYR A 19 5.84 12.26 0.40
CA TYR A 19 4.61 13.01 0.24
C TYR A 19 4.25 13.24 -1.23
N GLU A 20 5.18 13.68 -2.07
CA GLU A 20 4.93 13.89 -3.49
C GLU A 20 4.53 12.58 -4.19
N GLU A 21 5.18 11.46 -3.88
CA GLU A 21 4.82 10.15 -4.42
C GLU A 21 3.43 9.68 -3.99
N THR A 22 2.93 10.11 -2.83
CA THR A 22 1.57 9.77 -2.40
C THR A 22 0.47 10.59 -3.07
N LYS A 23 0.81 11.59 -3.90
CA LYS A 23 -0.17 12.41 -4.65
C LYS A 23 -0.59 11.77 -5.96
N ILE A 24 -0.86 10.47 -5.94
CA ILE A 24 -1.37 9.75 -7.11
C ILE A 24 -2.88 9.86 -7.21
N SER A 25 -3.39 9.65 -8.43
CA SER A 25 -4.83 9.71 -8.73
C SER A 25 -5.64 8.61 -8.04
N GLY A 26 -4.99 7.48 -7.71
CA GLY A 26 -5.67 6.29 -7.18
C GLY A 26 -6.48 5.51 -8.22
N VAL A 27 -6.36 5.85 -9.51
CA VAL A 27 -7.05 5.13 -10.60
C VAL A 27 -6.29 3.86 -10.97
N ASP A 28 -4.97 3.95 -11.08
CA ASP A 28 -4.11 2.81 -11.36
C ASP A 28 -3.70 2.10 -10.06
N ILE A 29 -4.05 0.82 -9.97
CA ILE A 29 -3.76 -0.02 -8.80
C ILE A 29 -2.30 -0.44 -8.77
N GLU A 30 -1.65 -0.60 -9.92
CA GLU A 30 -0.23 -0.92 -9.96
C GLU A 30 0.59 0.28 -9.44
N GLU A 31 0.23 1.49 -9.87
CA GLU A 31 0.77 2.74 -9.32
C GLU A 31 0.55 2.82 -7.78
N CYS A 32 -0.65 2.51 -7.29
CA CYS A 32 -0.96 2.46 -5.87
C CYS A 32 -0.05 1.51 -5.08
N ILE A 33 0.15 0.29 -5.59
CA ILE A 33 0.98 -0.73 -4.95
C ILE A 33 2.46 -0.29 -4.96
N ASN A 34 2.93 0.25 -6.07
CA ASN A 34 4.31 0.73 -6.22
C ASN A 34 4.61 1.88 -5.25
N VAL A 35 3.71 2.85 -5.11
CA VAL A 35 3.86 3.94 -4.13
C VAL A 35 3.93 3.42 -2.69
N LEU A 36 3.07 2.46 -2.33
CA LEU A 36 3.12 1.86 -0.99
C LEU A 36 4.42 1.11 -0.73
N SER A 37 4.91 0.35 -1.71
CA SER A 37 6.18 -0.37 -1.63
C SER A 37 7.35 0.58 -1.44
N THR A 38 7.42 1.63 -2.27
CA THR A 38 8.51 2.61 -2.24
C THR A 38 8.52 3.42 -0.94
N ASN A 39 7.35 3.81 -0.44
CA ASN A 39 7.22 4.46 0.87
C ASN A 39 7.62 3.56 2.04
N ASN A 40 7.40 2.25 1.93
CA ASN A 40 7.82 1.32 2.98
C ASN A 40 9.34 1.32 3.15
N ILE A 41 10.10 1.36 2.05
CA ILE A 41 11.56 1.48 2.07
C ILE A 41 11.97 2.78 2.77
N ARG A 42 11.33 3.91 2.43
CA ARG A 42 11.60 5.20 3.07
C ARG A 42 11.28 5.21 4.57
N PHE A 43 10.26 4.47 5.02
CA PHE A 43 9.98 4.34 6.44
C PHE A 43 11.11 3.67 7.21
N ASP A 44 11.82 2.73 6.60
CA ASP A 44 12.99 2.11 7.23
C ASP A 44 14.18 3.08 7.33
N GLU A 45 14.40 3.91 6.30
CA GLU A 45 15.37 5.02 6.36
C GLU A 45 15.02 6.03 7.47
N LEU A 46 13.74 6.39 7.59
CA LEU A 46 13.25 7.30 8.62
C LEU A 46 13.42 6.72 10.04
N LYS A 47 13.24 5.41 10.23
CA LYS A 47 13.54 4.74 11.51
C LYS A 47 15.01 4.86 11.86
N ALA A 48 15.91 4.65 10.90
CA ALA A 48 17.35 4.78 11.13
C ALA A 48 17.74 6.21 11.55
N ILE A 49 17.16 7.23 10.92
CA ILE A 49 17.35 8.63 11.31
C ILE A 49 16.75 8.89 12.71
N GLN A 50 15.58 8.33 13.01
CA GLN A 50 14.94 8.50 14.32
C GLN A 50 15.80 7.93 15.47
N VAL A 51 16.45 6.78 15.25
CA VAL A 51 17.39 6.21 16.24
C VAL A 51 18.55 7.18 16.48
N LYS A 52 19.16 7.71 15.41
CA LYS A 52 20.25 8.70 15.53
C LYS A 52 19.82 9.94 16.29
N LEU A 53 18.63 10.47 16.00
CA LEU A 53 18.07 11.63 16.70
C LEU A 53 17.86 11.36 18.20
N SER A 54 17.40 10.15 18.57
CA SER A 54 17.14 9.78 19.96
C SER A 54 18.43 9.68 20.81
N LEU A 55 19.56 9.36 20.18
CA LEU A 55 20.86 9.27 20.84
C LEU A 55 21.50 10.64 21.10
N LEU A 56 21.01 11.69 20.42
CA LEU A 56 21.66 13.00 20.43
C LEU A 56 21.22 13.95 21.54
N MET A 57 20.25 13.60 22.40
CA MET A 57 19.75 14.39 23.56
C MET A 57 20.16 15.88 23.55
N GLU A 58 19.48 16.71 22.75
CA GLU A 58 19.70 18.16 22.70
C GLU A 58 18.44 18.91 23.17
N GLU A 59 18.62 19.99 23.95
CA GLU A 59 17.57 20.96 24.26
C GLU A 59 17.33 21.80 23.01
N GLY A 60 16.15 21.66 22.41
CA GLY A 60 15.90 22.25 21.10
C GLY A 60 15.66 23.75 21.11
N ASP A 61 16.14 24.41 20.07
CA ASP A 61 15.92 25.83 19.81
C ASP A 61 14.65 26.09 18.96
N ILE A 62 14.39 27.37 18.64
CA ILE A 62 13.21 27.79 17.88
C ILE A 62 13.22 27.23 16.44
N GLU A 63 14.40 27.14 15.82
CA GLU A 63 14.55 26.64 14.44
C GLU A 63 14.25 25.14 14.39
N GLU A 64 14.74 24.39 15.37
CA GLU A 64 14.43 22.98 15.56
C GLU A 64 12.93 22.74 15.79
N GLY A 65 12.28 23.58 16.62
CA GLY A 65 10.84 23.51 16.85
C GLY A 65 10.00 23.73 15.58
N ASN A 66 10.45 24.62 14.69
CA ASN A 66 9.79 24.84 13.40
C ASN A 66 9.97 23.65 12.46
N LEU A 67 11.18 23.10 12.34
CA LEU A 67 11.45 21.91 11.53
C LEU A 67 10.65 20.70 12.00
N GLN A 68 10.56 20.48 13.31
CA GLN A 68 9.77 19.40 13.89
C GLN A 68 8.27 19.55 13.57
N ARG A 69 7.74 20.78 13.58
CA ARG A 69 6.35 21.05 13.20
C ARG A 69 6.09 20.78 11.71
N GLU A 70 7.01 21.15 10.84
CA GLU A 70 6.91 20.85 9.40
C GLU A 70 6.96 19.34 9.13
N ILE A 71 7.87 18.63 9.80
CA ILE A 71 7.97 17.16 9.74
C ILE A 71 6.66 16.51 10.20
N LEU A 72 6.08 16.98 11.30
CA LEU A 72 4.79 16.48 11.80
C LEU A 72 3.67 16.70 10.77
N ASN A 73 3.61 17.88 10.16
CA ASN A 73 2.63 18.19 9.13
C ASN A 73 2.77 17.27 7.91
N LEU A 74 3.99 16.96 7.48
CA LEU A 74 4.23 16.02 6.38
C LEU A 74 3.79 14.61 6.74
N LEU A 75 4.11 14.13 7.95
CA LEU A 75 3.70 12.81 8.43
C LEU A 75 2.18 12.64 8.42
N VAL A 76 1.44 13.65 8.87
CA VAL A 76 -0.04 13.64 8.84
C VAL A 76 -0.55 13.53 7.41
N LYS A 77 -0.01 14.36 6.49
CA LYS A 77 -0.43 14.33 5.07
C LYS A 77 -0.12 12.99 4.39
N ILE A 78 1.07 12.43 4.62
CA ILE A 78 1.47 11.12 4.08
C ILE A 78 0.54 10.04 4.63
N LYS A 79 0.23 10.06 5.92
CA LYS A 79 -0.71 9.12 6.54
C LYS A 79 -2.08 9.18 5.88
N ASP A 80 -2.63 10.39 5.69
CA ASP A 80 -3.95 10.57 5.07
C ASP A 80 -3.98 10.09 3.62
N ASN A 81 -2.93 10.36 2.84
CA ASN A 81 -2.83 9.88 1.46
C ASN A 81 -2.67 8.36 1.40
N THR A 82 -1.79 7.80 2.23
CA THR A 82 -1.57 6.34 2.33
C THR A 82 -2.86 5.61 2.69
N PHE A 83 -3.65 6.17 3.62
CA PHE A 83 -4.95 5.62 3.99
C PHE A 83 -5.94 5.58 2.80
N LYS A 84 -5.98 6.65 1.99
CA LYS A 84 -6.81 6.68 0.77
C LYS A 84 -6.38 5.62 -0.24
N ILE A 85 -5.07 5.48 -0.46
CA ILE A 85 -4.49 4.47 -1.36
C ILE A 85 -4.87 3.05 -0.89
N GLN A 86 -4.68 2.76 0.40
CA GLN A 86 -5.05 1.46 0.98
C GLN A 86 -6.54 1.15 0.83
N LYS A 87 -7.40 2.14 1.10
CA LYS A 87 -8.85 1.98 0.94
C LYS A 87 -9.22 1.60 -0.50
N ARG A 88 -8.59 2.24 -1.49
CA ARG A 88 -8.82 1.96 -2.91
C ARG A 88 -8.40 0.54 -3.29
N ILE A 89 -7.24 0.09 -2.81
CA ILE A 89 -6.76 -1.28 -3.03
C ILE A 89 -7.73 -2.31 -2.43
N GLU A 90 -8.26 -2.06 -1.23
CA GLU A 90 -9.24 -2.96 -0.60
C GLU A 90 -10.58 -2.99 -1.36
N GLU A 91 -11.02 -1.87 -1.93
CA GLU A 91 -12.20 -1.83 -2.81
C GLU A 91 -12.00 -2.69 -4.07
N GLU A 92 -10.87 -2.57 -4.75
CA GLU A 92 -10.57 -3.37 -5.95
C GLU A 92 -10.37 -4.86 -5.63
N LYS A 93 -9.80 -5.19 -4.49
CA LYS A 93 -9.72 -6.57 -4.00
C LYS A 93 -11.10 -7.18 -3.79
N LYS A 94 -12.05 -6.40 -3.25
CA LYS A 94 -13.44 -6.83 -3.09
C LYS A 94 -14.14 -7.05 -4.43
N ILE A 95 -13.94 -6.14 -5.39
CA ILE A 95 -14.48 -6.27 -6.75
C ILE A 95 -13.94 -7.53 -7.43
N THR A 96 -12.64 -7.74 -7.36
CA THR A 96 -11.95 -8.91 -7.94
C THR A 96 -12.43 -10.21 -7.31
N ALA A 97 -12.58 -10.25 -5.97
CA ALA A 97 -13.09 -11.43 -5.27
C ALA A 97 -14.53 -11.77 -5.69
N ASN A 98 -15.39 -10.77 -5.84
CA ASN A 98 -16.75 -10.98 -6.34
C ASN A 98 -16.74 -11.52 -7.77
N ALA A 99 -15.93 -10.95 -8.67
CA ALA A 99 -15.81 -11.43 -10.05
C ALA A 99 -15.32 -12.89 -10.13
N ILE A 100 -14.39 -13.30 -9.26
CA ILE A 100 -13.92 -14.69 -9.17
C ILE A 100 -15.05 -15.61 -8.69
N ASN A 101 -15.83 -15.20 -7.71
CA ASN A 101 -16.97 -15.97 -7.21
C ASN A 101 -18.06 -16.14 -8.28
N ASP A 102 -18.36 -15.07 -9.01
CA ASP A 102 -19.31 -15.10 -10.13
C ASP A 102 -18.82 -16.04 -11.24
N PHE A 103 -17.54 -15.94 -11.61
CA PHE A 103 -16.92 -16.83 -12.58
C PHE A 103 -16.96 -18.29 -12.14
N SER A 104 -16.65 -18.57 -10.87
CA SER A 104 -16.71 -19.93 -10.31
C SER A 104 -18.13 -20.49 -10.36
N SER A 105 -19.13 -19.66 -10.05
CA SER A 105 -20.55 -20.04 -10.09
C SER A 105 -20.99 -20.39 -11.52
N VAL A 106 -20.66 -19.54 -12.50
CA VAL A 106 -20.92 -19.78 -13.92
C VAL A 106 -20.24 -21.06 -14.40
N LYS A 107 -18.96 -21.27 -14.04
CA LYS A 107 -18.21 -22.49 -14.39
C LYS A 107 -18.86 -23.75 -13.80
N GLN A 108 -19.33 -23.71 -12.57
CA GLN A 108 -20.02 -24.84 -11.93
C GLN A 108 -21.34 -25.16 -12.64
N VAL A 109 -22.12 -24.14 -12.99
CA VAL A 109 -23.37 -24.29 -13.75
C VAL A 109 -23.09 -24.90 -15.11
N ALA A 110 -22.14 -24.34 -15.88
CA ALA A 110 -21.75 -24.87 -17.19
C ALA A 110 -21.28 -26.34 -17.10
N SER A 111 -20.44 -26.66 -16.11
CA SER A 111 -19.98 -28.03 -15.88
C SER A 111 -21.12 -29.00 -15.54
N SER A 112 -22.17 -28.51 -14.89
CA SER A 112 -23.36 -29.30 -14.53
C SER A 112 -24.25 -29.58 -15.75
N TYR A 113 -24.32 -28.66 -16.72
CA TYR A 113 -25.01 -28.89 -17.99
C TYR A 113 -24.26 -29.88 -18.89
N VAL A 114 -22.93 -29.74 -19.01
CA VAL A 114 -22.10 -30.66 -19.81
C VAL A 114 -22.17 -32.11 -19.27
N LYS A 115 -22.19 -32.28 -17.93
CA LYS A 115 -22.37 -33.60 -17.31
C LYS A 115 -23.77 -34.18 -17.49
N LYS A 116 -24.79 -33.37 -17.75
CA LYS A 116 -26.16 -33.86 -18.01
C LYS A 116 -26.36 -34.32 -19.45
N GLU A 117 -25.62 -33.76 -20.42
CA GLU A 117 -25.68 -34.19 -21.82
C GLU A 117 -24.90 -35.49 -22.07
N GLN A 118 -23.85 -35.75 -21.29
CA GLN A 118 -23.23 -37.07 -21.21
C GLN A 118 -24.02 -37.97 -20.25
N GLY A 119 -25.17 -38.48 -20.71
CA GLY A 119 -25.88 -39.57 -20.03
C GLY A 119 -24.97 -40.81 -19.87
N PRO A 120 -25.28 -41.72 -18.93
CA PRO A 120 -24.52 -42.95 -18.77
C PRO A 120 -24.50 -43.72 -20.08
N VAL A 121 -23.31 -43.88 -20.68
CA VAL A 121 -23.11 -44.80 -21.80
C VAL A 121 -23.13 -46.20 -21.22
N PHE A 122 -24.31 -46.83 -21.23
CA PHE A 122 -24.41 -48.28 -21.07
C PHE A 122 -23.78 -48.90 -22.31
N VAL A 123 -22.52 -49.33 -22.18
CA VAL A 123 -21.89 -50.18 -23.18
C VAL A 123 -22.43 -51.58 -22.92
N ASP A 124 -23.50 -51.96 -23.64
CA ASP A 124 -23.91 -53.37 -23.69
C ASP A 124 -22.73 -54.17 -24.25
N LYS A 125 -22.06 -54.92 -23.38
CA LYS A 125 -21.03 -55.89 -23.76
C LYS A 125 -21.73 -57.15 -24.24
N ASP A 126 -22.33 -57.08 -25.42
CA ASP A 126 -22.64 -58.27 -26.21
C ASP A 126 -21.72 -58.24 -27.43
N PHE A 127 -20.65 -59.05 -27.39
CA PHE A 127 -20.03 -59.81 -28.50
C PHE A 127 -18.81 -60.60 -27.97
#